data_AF-A0A9N9VWI9-F1
#
_entry.id   AF-A0A9N9VWI9-F1
#
_cell.length_a   1.000
_cell.length_b   1.000
_cell.length_c   1.000
_cell.angle_alpha   90.00
_cell.angle_beta   90.00
_cell.angle_gamma   90.00
#
_symmetry.space_group_name_H-M   'P 1'
#
loop_
_entity.id
_entity.type
_entity.pdbx_description
1 polymer ?
#
loop_
_entity_poly.entity_id
_entity_poly.type
_entity_poly.pdbx_seq_one_letter_code
_entity_poly.pdbx_strand_id
1 'polypeptide(L)'
;MSMFVQRSAALVARRAAIAPRFAARTFATSIVRCEAAKDTKVANYKTLKARDNWIWDEKERKLTSIAEVKGEDDLYGPGAQPGTVPTDLEQATGLERLEILGKMEGVDVFDMKPLDASRLGTLQDPIVVRSAGEEQFAGCTGFPVDSHTTLWLRLTKDRPLERCPECGSVYKMDYVGAEHDDHHHHHGPEIEEPKTFADFIKPEYRYQ
;
A
#
# COMPACT_ATOMS: atom_id res chain seq x y z
N MET A 1 52.92 85.01 37.39
CA MET A 1 52.21 83.99 36.58
C MET A 1 50.79 83.89 37.10
N SER A 2 49.83 84.44 36.35
CA SER A 2 48.40 84.44 36.67
C SER A 2 47.73 83.38 35.79
N MET A 3 47.04 82.41 36.39
CA MET A 3 46.18 81.47 35.67
C MET A 3 44.74 81.71 36.10
N PHE A 4 43.98 82.36 35.22
CA PHE A 4 42.52 82.41 35.25
C PHE A 4 41.96 81.13 34.62
N VAL A 5 41.12 80.42 35.35
CA VAL A 5 40.35 79.28 34.85
C VAL A 5 39.10 79.81 34.12
N GLN A 6 39.04 79.61 32.81
CA GLN A 6 37.88 79.99 31.97
C GLN A 6 36.78 78.92 32.02
N ARG A 7 35.54 79.39 32.16
CA ARG A 7 34.30 78.62 32.03
C ARG A 7 33.97 78.41 30.55
N SER A 8 33.61 77.18 30.17
CA SER A 8 33.05 76.85 28.85
C SER A 8 31.63 76.30 29.03
N ALA A 9 30.62 77.06 28.59
CA ALA A 9 29.25 76.59 28.47
C ALA A 9 29.02 76.08 27.04
N ALA A 10 28.66 74.81 26.89
CA ALA A 10 28.37 74.18 25.61
C ALA A 10 26.88 74.33 25.23
N LEU A 11 26.63 74.91 24.06
CA LEU A 11 25.35 74.89 23.35
C LEU A 11 25.28 73.61 22.51
N VAL A 12 24.24 72.77 22.68
CA VAL A 12 23.92 71.71 21.72
C VAL A 12 22.41 71.67 21.44
N ALA A 13 22.09 71.72 20.15
CA ALA A 13 20.79 71.92 19.55
C ALA A 13 19.82 70.74 19.73
N ARG A 14 18.51 71.08 19.76
CA ARG A 14 17.38 70.15 19.77
C ARG A 14 17.28 69.42 18.41
N ARG A 15 17.40 68.10 18.41
CA ARG A 15 17.04 67.25 17.26
C ARG A 15 15.56 66.88 17.35
N ALA A 16 14.80 67.16 16.30
CA ALA A 16 13.40 66.74 16.15
C ALA A 16 13.32 65.22 15.91
N ALA A 17 12.44 64.54 16.66
CA ALA A 17 12.17 63.11 16.51
C ALA A 17 11.12 62.89 15.40
N ILE A 18 11.50 62.16 14.35
CA ILE A 18 10.56 61.64 13.35
C ILE A 18 10.19 60.21 13.80
N ALA A 19 8.97 60.02 14.29
CA ALA A 19 8.43 58.71 14.61
C ALA A 19 8.03 57.98 13.31
N PRO A 20 8.44 56.72 13.08
CA PRO A 20 7.92 55.94 11.96
C PRO A 20 6.49 55.47 12.26
N ARG A 21 5.55 55.82 11.38
CA ARG A 21 4.19 55.25 11.38
C ARG A 21 4.25 53.82 10.83
N PHE A 22 4.28 52.83 11.70
CA PHE A 22 4.05 51.44 11.31
C PHE A 22 2.55 51.26 11.02
N ALA A 23 2.20 51.13 9.75
CA ALA A 23 0.87 50.68 9.35
C ALA A 23 0.72 49.20 9.73
N ALA A 24 0.03 48.93 10.83
CA ALA A 24 -0.32 47.57 11.24
C ALA A 24 -1.31 46.98 10.22
N ARG A 25 -0.81 46.19 9.28
CA ARG A 25 -1.65 45.31 8.45
C ARG A 25 -2.14 44.17 9.34
N THR A 26 -3.42 44.17 9.68
CA THR A 26 -4.09 43.06 10.38
C THR A 26 -4.27 41.90 9.39
N PHE A 27 -3.36 40.93 9.39
CA PHE A 27 -3.61 39.65 8.73
C PHE A 27 -4.59 38.85 9.60
N ALA A 28 -5.83 38.72 9.15
CA ALA A 28 -6.79 37.80 9.73
C ALA A 28 -6.40 36.37 9.33
N THR A 29 -5.89 35.59 10.27
CA THR A 29 -5.66 34.15 10.09
C THR A 29 -6.91 33.41 10.55
N SER A 30 -7.70 32.85 9.63
CA SER A 30 -8.75 31.89 9.99
C SER A 30 -8.12 30.50 10.06
N ILE A 31 -7.81 30.04 11.27
CA ILE A 31 -7.47 28.63 11.50
C ILE A 31 -8.77 27.85 11.54
N VAL A 32 -9.09 27.14 10.46
CA VAL A 32 -10.11 26.07 10.49
C VAL A 32 -9.41 24.82 11.00
N ARG A 33 -9.72 24.43 12.24
CA ARG A 33 -9.31 23.14 12.79
C ARG A 33 -10.31 22.10 12.29
N CYS A 34 -10.00 21.41 11.21
CA CYS A 34 -10.69 20.18 10.84
C CYS A 34 -10.31 19.10 11.86
N GLU A 35 -11.20 18.86 12.82
CA GLU A 35 -11.06 17.76 13.78
C GLU A 35 -11.52 16.47 13.09
N ALA A 36 -10.56 15.66 12.63
CA ALA A 36 -10.85 14.33 12.12
C ALA A 36 -11.40 13.47 13.26
N ALA A 37 -12.63 12.97 13.11
CA ALA A 37 -13.20 12.00 14.02
C ALA A 37 -12.33 10.73 14.02
N LYS A 38 -11.81 10.36 15.19
CA LYS A 38 -11.09 9.10 15.41
C LYS A 38 -12.10 7.96 15.50
N ASP A 39 -12.60 7.50 14.37
CA ASP A 39 -13.23 6.19 14.25
C ASP A 39 -12.39 5.31 13.32
N THR A 40 -11.42 4.61 13.92
CA THR A 40 -10.65 3.55 13.29
C THR A 40 -11.50 2.28 13.17
N LYS A 41 -12.51 2.34 12.31
CA LYS A 41 -13.16 1.16 11.73
C LYS A 41 -13.41 1.50 10.27
N VAL A 42 -12.75 0.80 9.36
CA VAL A 42 -12.99 0.92 7.91
C VAL A 42 -14.48 0.66 7.72
N ALA A 43 -15.24 1.73 7.49
CA ALA A 43 -16.68 1.66 7.40
C ALA A 43 -17.02 0.86 6.14
N ASN A 44 -17.66 -0.29 6.35
CA ASN A 44 -18.29 -1.04 5.28
C ASN A 44 -19.21 -0.07 4.51
N TYR A 45 -19.15 -0.03 3.18
CA TYR A 45 -19.85 0.94 2.32
C TYR A 45 -21.36 1.04 2.62
N LYS A 46 -21.96 -0.03 3.16
CA LYS A 46 -23.35 -0.05 3.63
C LYS A 46 -23.61 0.88 4.84
N THR A 47 -22.63 1.12 5.69
CA THR A 47 -22.72 1.99 6.88
C THR A 47 -22.42 3.46 6.60
N LEU A 48 -21.80 3.78 5.45
CA LEU A 48 -21.59 5.16 4.99
C LEU A 48 -22.87 5.80 4.44
N LYS A 49 -23.92 5.02 4.14
CA LYS A 49 -25.23 5.52 3.68
C LYS A 49 -25.95 6.46 4.66
N ALA A 50 -25.46 6.64 5.89
CA ALA A 50 -26.14 7.44 6.93
C ALA A 50 -25.52 8.82 7.21
N ARG A 51 -24.30 9.13 6.73
CA ARG A 51 -23.60 10.38 7.10
C ARG A 51 -23.72 11.50 6.07
N ASP A 52 -23.89 11.15 4.80
CA ASP A 52 -23.94 12.13 3.73
C ASP A 52 -25.36 12.16 3.15
N ASN A 53 -26.04 13.28 3.36
CA ASN A 53 -27.39 13.57 2.88
C ASN A 53 -27.40 13.82 1.35
N TRP A 54 -26.66 13.00 0.59
CA TRP A 54 -26.74 12.94 -0.86
C TRP A 54 -27.81 11.91 -1.19
N ILE A 55 -28.91 12.41 -1.73
CA ILE A 55 -30.01 11.61 -2.27
C ILE A 55 -29.45 10.84 -3.45
N TRP A 56 -29.04 9.59 -3.20
CA TRP A 56 -28.85 8.62 -4.27
C TRP A 56 -30.24 8.26 -4.77
N ASP A 57 -30.56 8.66 -5.99
CA ASP A 57 -31.75 8.20 -6.69
C ASP A 57 -31.71 6.66 -6.70
N GLU A 58 -32.75 6.01 -6.14
CA GLU A 58 -32.87 4.55 -5.96
C GLU A 58 -32.79 3.78 -7.30
N LYS A 59 -32.82 4.48 -8.43
CA LYS A 59 -32.34 3.99 -9.72
C LYS A 59 -30.81 3.87 -9.76
N GLU A 60 -30.24 3.26 -8.73
CA GLU A 60 -28.82 2.93 -8.66
C GLU A 60 -28.44 2.19 -9.95
N ARG A 61 -27.57 2.81 -10.74
CA ARG A 61 -26.88 2.15 -11.87
C ARG A 61 -26.36 0.86 -11.29
N LYS A 62 -26.86 -0.29 -11.75
CA LYS A 62 -26.54 -1.61 -11.20
C LYS A 62 -25.02 -1.72 -11.08
N LEU A 63 -24.47 -1.50 -9.89
CA LEU A 63 -23.04 -1.68 -9.66
C LEU A 63 -22.81 -3.18 -9.79
N THR A 64 -22.00 -3.56 -10.77
CA THR A 64 -21.54 -4.92 -10.97
C THR A 64 -20.82 -5.35 -9.71
N SER A 65 -21.35 -6.37 -9.03
CA SER A 65 -20.63 -7.00 -7.92
C SER A 65 -19.40 -7.72 -8.46
N ILE A 66 -18.35 -7.89 -7.65
CA ILE A 66 -17.12 -8.55 -8.12
C ILE A 66 -17.38 -9.98 -8.59
N ALA A 67 -18.38 -10.64 -8.01
CA ALA A 67 -18.79 -12.00 -8.38
C ALA A 67 -19.45 -12.08 -9.78
N GLU A 68 -19.95 -10.97 -10.30
CA GLU A 68 -20.53 -10.90 -11.65
C GLU A 68 -19.47 -10.64 -12.74
N VAL A 69 -18.27 -10.17 -12.37
CA VAL A 69 -17.16 -9.89 -13.29
C VAL A 69 -16.54 -11.20 -13.76
N LYS A 70 -16.58 -11.48 -15.07
CA LYS A 70 -15.97 -12.67 -15.67
C LYS A 70 -14.78 -12.35 -16.55
N GLY A 71 -14.80 -11.20 -17.21
CA GLY A 71 -13.74 -10.79 -18.13
C GLY A 71 -13.47 -9.29 -18.10
N GLU A 72 -12.53 -8.87 -18.94
CA GLU A 72 -12.11 -7.47 -19.08
C GLU A 72 -13.25 -6.57 -19.59
N ASP A 73 -14.14 -7.12 -20.42
CA ASP A 73 -15.30 -6.40 -20.96
C ASP A 73 -16.33 -6.02 -19.87
N ASP A 74 -16.35 -6.73 -18.75
CA ASP A 74 -17.25 -6.41 -17.61
C ASP A 74 -16.69 -5.28 -16.74
N LEU A 75 -15.43 -4.87 -16.97
CA LEU A 75 -14.73 -3.84 -16.21
C LEU A 75 -14.88 -2.43 -16.81
N TYR A 76 -15.94 -2.20 -17.59
CA TYR A 76 -16.29 -0.85 -18.05
C TYR A 76 -17.23 -0.15 -17.06
N GLY A 77 -16.87 1.11 -16.74
CA GLY A 77 -17.72 1.99 -15.96
C GLY A 77 -18.94 2.46 -16.77
N PRO A 78 -20.06 2.78 -16.10
CA PRO A 78 -21.28 3.15 -16.82
C PRO A 78 -21.22 4.57 -17.41
N GLY A 79 -20.24 5.42 -17.04
CA GLY A 79 -19.97 6.75 -17.59
C GLY A 79 -20.80 7.90 -17.01
N ALA A 80 -20.24 9.05 -16.67
CA ALA A 80 -20.99 10.14 -16.01
C ALA A 80 -22.03 10.83 -16.89
N GLN A 81 -23.00 11.52 -16.27
CA GLN A 81 -23.97 12.35 -16.99
C GLN A 81 -23.29 13.62 -17.56
N PRO A 82 -23.80 14.17 -18.68
CA PRO A 82 -23.26 15.41 -19.23
C PRO A 82 -23.36 16.58 -18.23
N GLY A 83 -22.27 17.32 -18.06
CA GLY A 83 -22.22 18.50 -17.17
C GLY A 83 -21.91 18.20 -15.70
N THR A 84 -21.76 16.93 -15.31
CA THR A 84 -21.28 16.53 -13.98
C THR A 84 -19.82 16.09 -14.02
N VAL A 85 -19.11 16.28 -12.91
CA VAL A 85 -17.76 15.73 -12.73
C VAL A 85 -17.90 14.23 -12.45
N PRO A 86 -17.26 13.36 -13.25
CA PRO A 86 -17.32 11.92 -13.06
C PRO A 86 -16.69 11.51 -11.74
N THR A 87 -17.27 10.48 -11.13
CA THR A 87 -16.63 9.79 -10.00
C THR A 87 -15.73 8.66 -10.50
N ASP A 88 -14.76 8.23 -9.69
CA ASP A 88 -13.85 7.13 -10.02
C ASP A 88 -14.62 5.85 -10.39
N LEU A 89 -15.77 5.59 -9.74
CA LEU A 89 -16.64 4.46 -10.07
C LEU A 89 -17.28 4.53 -11.45
N GLU A 90 -17.43 5.73 -12.02
CA GLU A 90 -18.09 5.92 -13.31
C GLU A 90 -17.12 5.89 -14.48
N GLN A 91 -15.87 6.30 -14.26
CA GLN A 91 -14.84 6.40 -15.30
C GLN A 91 -13.68 5.42 -15.18
N ALA A 92 -13.46 4.77 -14.02
CA ALA A 92 -12.43 3.74 -13.91
C ALA A 92 -12.74 2.57 -14.85
N THR A 93 -11.68 2.03 -15.44
CA THR A 93 -11.73 0.90 -16.37
C THR A 93 -10.64 -0.13 -16.05
N GLY A 94 -10.86 -1.38 -16.43
CA GLY A 94 -9.86 -2.45 -16.28
C GLY A 94 -9.46 -2.72 -14.82
N LEU A 95 -8.15 -2.86 -14.58
CA LEU A 95 -7.60 -3.22 -13.25
C LEU A 95 -7.93 -2.18 -12.17
N GLU A 96 -7.95 -0.90 -12.52
CA GLU A 96 -8.32 0.17 -11.59
C GLU A 96 -9.74 -0.04 -11.07
N ARG A 97 -10.68 -0.34 -11.97
CA ARG A 97 -12.07 -0.62 -11.60
C ARG A 97 -12.17 -1.89 -10.75
N LEU A 98 -11.44 -2.94 -11.12
CA LEU A 98 -11.41 -4.20 -10.38
C LEU A 98 -10.95 -3.97 -8.93
N GLU A 99 -9.87 -3.18 -8.75
CA GLU A 99 -9.37 -2.80 -7.43
C GLU A 99 -10.42 -2.03 -6.62
N ILE A 100 -11.09 -1.05 -7.24
CA ILE A 100 -12.12 -0.25 -6.57
C ILE A 100 -13.30 -1.13 -6.15
N LEU A 101 -13.81 -1.99 -7.03
CA LEU A 101 -14.90 -2.92 -6.71
C LEU A 101 -14.51 -3.87 -5.58
N GLY A 102 -13.30 -4.43 -5.61
CA GLY A 102 -12.78 -5.26 -4.52
C GLY A 102 -12.73 -4.51 -3.19
N LYS A 103 -12.17 -3.29 -3.18
CA LYS A 103 -12.11 -2.45 -1.97
C LYS A 103 -13.49 -2.09 -1.43
N MET A 104 -14.48 -1.87 -2.29
CA MET A 104 -15.87 -1.62 -1.86
C MET A 104 -16.47 -2.83 -1.13
N GLU A 105 -16.19 -4.04 -1.62
CA GLU A 105 -16.62 -5.29 -0.99
C GLU A 105 -15.74 -5.74 0.18
N GLY A 106 -14.62 -5.04 0.41
CA GLY A 106 -13.65 -5.36 1.47
C GLY A 106 -12.70 -6.51 1.11
N VAL A 107 -12.58 -6.84 -0.17
CA VAL A 107 -11.67 -7.87 -0.69
C VAL A 107 -10.46 -7.19 -1.33
N ASP A 108 -9.26 -7.53 -0.86
CA ASP A 108 -8.02 -7.13 -1.50
C ASP A 108 -7.69 -8.12 -2.63
N VAL A 109 -7.83 -7.66 -3.87
CA VAL A 109 -7.67 -8.52 -5.06
C VAL A 109 -6.21 -8.89 -5.30
N PHE A 110 -5.28 -7.99 -4.95
CA PHE A 110 -3.86 -8.17 -5.25
C PHE A 110 -3.06 -8.76 -4.08
N ASP A 111 -3.73 -9.14 -2.99
CA ASP A 111 -3.14 -9.72 -1.78
C ASP A 111 -1.87 -8.98 -1.32
N MET A 112 -2.00 -7.71 -0.98
CA MET A 112 -0.88 -6.86 -0.57
C MET A 112 -0.40 -7.15 0.87
N LYS A 113 -0.83 -8.27 1.46
CA LYS A 113 -0.48 -8.66 2.82
C LYS A 113 0.89 -9.33 2.85
N PRO A 114 1.71 -9.06 3.88
CA PRO A 114 2.93 -9.82 4.08
C PRO A 114 2.60 -11.28 4.42
N LEU A 115 3.59 -12.15 4.23
CA LEU A 115 3.51 -13.54 4.66
C LEU A 115 3.24 -13.64 6.17
N ASP A 116 2.49 -14.66 6.56
CA ASP A 116 2.23 -14.94 7.97
C ASP A 116 3.53 -15.36 8.68
N ALA A 117 3.98 -14.51 9.61
CA ALA A 117 5.14 -14.74 10.45
C ALA A 117 4.75 -14.86 11.94
N SER A 118 3.48 -15.14 12.24
CA SER A 118 2.97 -15.31 13.60
C SER A 118 3.35 -16.65 14.24
N ARG A 119 3.72 -17.65 13.42
CA ARG A 119 4.10 -19.00 13.84
C ARG A 119 5.31 -19.51 13.07
N LEU A 120 6.02 -20.47 13.65
CA LEU A 120 7.04 -21.22 12.96
C LEU A 120 6.39 -22.27 12.04
N GLY A 121 6.65 -22.19 10.74
CA GLY A 121 6.19 -23.21 9.79
C GLY A 121 6.92 -24.54 10.03
N THR A 122 6.17 -25.62 10.22
CA THR A 122 6.71 -26.99 10.35
C THR A 122 6.41 -27.82 9.11
N LEU A 123 6.97 -29.02 8.99
CA LEU A 123 6.62 -29.91 7.87
C LEU A 123 5.15 -30.35 7.88
N GLN A 124 4.59 -30.54 9.08
CA GLN A 124 3.20 -30.94 9.25
C GLN A 124 2.25 -29.76 9.06
N ASP A 125 2.65 -28.57 9.49
CA ASP A 125 1.90 -27.33 9.36
C ASP A 125 2.78 -26.22 8.76
N PRO A 126 3.00 -26.22 7.42
CA PRO A 126 3.84 -25.23 6.76
C PRO A 126 3.14 -23.89 6.61
N ILE A 127 3.89 -22.82 6.34
CA ILE A 127 3.34 -21.53 5.94
C ILE A 127 2.95 -21.61 4.47
N VAL A 128 1.66 -21.44 4.17
CA VAL A 128 1.14 -21.57 2.81
C VAL A 128 1.38 -20.29 2.03
N VAL A 129 1.97 -20.42 0.84
CA VAL A 129 2.26 -19.33 -0.09
C VAL A 129 1.43 -19.56 -1.35
N ARG A 130 0.46 -18.68 -1.62
CA ARG A 130 -0.39 -18.80 -2.80
C ARG A 130 0.38 -18.33 -4.03
N SER A 131 0.37 -19.13 -5.09
CA SER A 131 1.00 -18.79 -6.37
C SER A 131 -0.01 -18.91 -7.50
N ALA A 132 0.02 -17.95 -8.42
CA ALA A 132 -0.67 -18.04 -9.72
C ALA A 132 0.25 -18.56 -10.84
N GLY A 133 1.57 -18.56 -10.63
CA GLY A 133 2.58 -19.00 -11.61
C GLY A 133 3.24 -20.34 -11.25
N GLU A 134 4.16 -20.80 -12.10
CA GLU A 134 4.92 -22.04 -11.88
C GLU A 134 5.93 -21.93 -10.74
N GLU A 135 6.46 -20.72 -10.52
CA GLU A 135 7.39 -20.39 -9.45
C GLU A 135 6.89 -19.20 -8.64
N GLN A 136 7.21 -19.18 -7.34
CA GLN A 136 6.89 -18.08 -6.44
C GLN A 136 8.02 -17.87 -5.43
N PHE A 137 8.35 -16.61 -5.17
CA PHE A 137 9.38 -16.24 -4.19
C PHE A 137 8.75 -15.89 -2.85
N ALA A 138 9.28 -16.48 -1.77
CA ALA A 138 8.92 -16.18 -0.40
C ALA A 138 10.11 -15.55 0.32
N GLY A 139 9.89 -14.37 0.92
CA GLY A 139 10.90 -13.68 1.74
C GLY A 139 10.73 -14.04 3.22
N CYS A 140 11.68 -14.81 3.77
CA CYS A 140 11.70 -15.15 5.18
C CYS A 140 12.54 -14.15 5.98
N THR A 141 11.94 -13.47 6.95
CA THR A 141 12.63 -12.59 7.92
C THR A 141 12.83 -13.25 9.30
N GLY A 142 12.41 -14.52 9.42
CA GLY A 142 12.57 -15.33 10.62
C GLY A 142 11.37 -15.35 11.55
N PHE A 143 11.47 -16.20 12.57
CA PHE A 143 10.49 -16.32 13.64
C PHE A 143 11.20 -16.29 15.00
N PRO A 144 10.94 -15.30 15.88
CA PRO A 144 10.04 -14.16 15.71
C PRO A 144 10.39 -13.24 14.53
N VAL A 145 9.44 -12.39 14.10
CA VAL A 145 9.58 -11.47 12.96
C VAL A 145 10.89 -10.67 13.07
N ASP A 146 11.64 -10.60 11.97
CA ASP A 146 12.90 -9.83 11.87
C ASP A 146 14.02 -10.36 12.79
N SER A 147 14.04 -11.68 13.03
CA SER A 147 15.11 -12.34 13.79
C SER A 147 16.37 -12.58 12.98
N HIS A 148 16.29 -12.57 11.66
CA HIS A 148 17.42 -12.71 10.76
C HIS A 148 17.22 -11.91 9.46
N THR A 149 18.28 -11.78 8.66
CA THR A 149 18.21 -11.04 7.38
C THR A 149 17.24 -11.72 6.42
N THR A 150 16.52 -10.94 5.60
CA THR A 150 15.60 -11.49 4.60
C THR A 150 16.30 -12.50 3.69
N LEU A 151 15.87 -13.76 3.80
CA LEU A 151 16.29 -14.83 2.91
C LEU A 151 15.19 -15.11 1.91
N TRP A 152 15.56 -15.11 0.63
CA TRP A 152 14.65 -15.40 -0.47
C TRP A 152 14.64 -16.88 -0.77
N LEU A 153 13.47 -17.48 -0.66
CA LEU A 153 13.22 -18.88 -0.95
C LEU A 153 12.41 -18.96 -2.24
N ARG A 154 12.87 -19.78 -3.18
CA ARG A 154 12.13 -20.04 -4.42
C ARG A 154 11.32 -21.32 -4.24
N LEU A 155 10.02 -21.22 -4.43
CA LEU A 155 9.11 -22.35 -4.47
C LEU A 155 8.68 -22.61 -5.91
N THR A 156 8.65 -23.87 -6.33
CA THR A 156 8.24 -24.24 -7.69
C THR A 156 7.17 -25.33 -7.65
N LYS A 157 6.44 -25.55 -8.74
CA LYS A 157 5.43 -26.64 -8.81
C LYS A 157 6.06 -28.01 -8.57
N ASP A 158 7.25 -28.24 -9.10
CA ASP A 158 8.00 -29.49 -8.92
C ASP A 158 8.55 -29.64 -7.49
N ARG A 159 8.84 -28.51 -6.83
CA ARG A 159 9.36 -28.46 -5.45
C ARG A 159 8.57 -27.43 -4.64
N PRO A 160 7.37 -27.80 -4.20
CA PRO A 160 6.47 -26.87 -3.54
C PRO A 160 6.87 -26.60 -2.09
N LEU A 161 7.88 -27.30 -1.54
CA LEU A 161 8.30 -27.18 -0.14
C LEU A 161 9.76 -26.75 -0.07
N GLU A 162 10.00 -25.64 0.64
CA GLU A 162 11.34 -25.11 0.91
C GLU A 162 11.50 -24.78 2.40
N ARG A 163 12.72 -24.95 2.93
CA ARG A 163 13.03 -24.64 4.33
C ARG A 163 13.98 -23.46 4.40
N CYS A 164 13.68 -22.51 5.28
CA CYS A 164 14.63 -21.44 5.57
C CYS A 164 15.88 -22.00 6.26
N PRO A 165 17.11 -21.72 5.77
CA PRO A 165 18.34 -22.25 6.36
C PRO A 165 18.70 -21.62 7.71
N GLU A 166 18.12 -20.47 8.08
CA GLU A 166 18.41 -19.78 9.33
C GLU A 166 17.39 -20.11 10.43
N CYS A 167 16.10 -19.82 10.21
CA CYS A 167 15.06 -20.09 11.22
C CYS A 167 14.41 -21.49 11.12
N GLY A 168 14.64 -22.22 10.04
CA GLY A 168 14.03 -23.54 9.83
C GLY A 168 12.53 -23.51 9.48
N SER A 169 11.94 -22.32 9.26
CA SER A 169 10.54 -22.22 8.82
C SER A 169 10.32 -22.92 7.49
N VAL A 170 9.26 -23.72 7.42
CA VAL A 170 8.85 -24.43 6.20
C VAL A 170 7.77 -23.65 5.48
N TYR A 171 7.98 -23.41 4.18
CA TYR A 171 7.01 -22.78 3.29
C TYR A 171 6.50 -23.79 2.26
N LYS A 172 5.20 -23.77 2.01
CA LYS A 172 4.55 -24.62 1.01
C LYS A 172 3.83 -23.78 -0.03
N MET A 173 4.13 -24.01 -1.30
CA MET A 173 3.40 -23.41 -2.42
C MET A 173 2.03 -24.06 -2.60
N ASP A 174 1.01 -23.23 -2.72
CA ASP A 174 -0.34 -23.60 -3.11
C ASP A 174 -0.68 -22.94 -4.45
N TYR A 175 -0.85 -23.74 -5.49
CA TYR A 175 -1.11 -23.25 -6.83
C TYR A 175 -2.60 -22.95 -7.02
N VAL A 176 -2.93 -21.70 -7.29
CA VAL A 176 -4.31 -21.19 -7.43
C VAL A 176 -4.61 -20.79 -8.89
N GLY A 177 -3.62 -20.85 -9.79
CA GLY A 177 -3.78 -20.52 -11.21
C GLY A 177 -4.57 -21.57 -12.01
N ALA A 178 -4.93 -21.23 -13.25
CA ALA A 178 -5.57 -22.18 -14.17
C ALA A 178 -4.58 -23.29 -14.58
N GLU A 179 -5.02 -24.56 -14.57
CA GLU A 179 -4.14 -25.71 -14.87
C GLU A 179 -3.55 -25.70 -16.30
N HIS A 180 -4.25 -25.07 -17.25
CA HIS A 180 -3.85 -24.96 -18.66
C HIS A 180 -4.00 -23.50 -19.11
N ASP A 181 -2.90 -22.76 -19.09
CA ASP A 181 -2.82 -21.44 -19.69
C ASP A 181 -2.14 -21.58 -21.06
N ASP A 182 -2.94 -21.86 -22.09
CA ASP A 182 -2.50 -22.07 -23.47
C ASP A 182 -1.91 -20.80 -24.13
N HIS A 183 -1.86 -19.67 -23.41
CA HIS A 183 -1.35 -18.38 -23.89
C HIS A 183 0.08 -18.07 -23.45
N HIS A 184 0.68 -18.93 -22.64
CA HIS A 184 2.09 -18.82 -22.33
C HIS A 184 2.89 -19.84 -23.14
N HIS A 185 3.47 -19.38 -24.24
CA HIS A 185 4.74 -19.94 -24.70
C HIS A 185 5.78 -19.64 -23.62
N HIS A 186 5.73 -20.40 -22.51
CA HIS A 186 6.83 -20.53 -21.59
C HIS A 186 7.94 -21.20 -22.39
N HIS A 187 8.74 -20.39 -23.07
CA HIS A 187 10.11 -20.75 -23.30
C HIS A 187 10.63 -21.12 -21.92
N GLY A 188 10.81 -22.42 -21.67
CA GLY A 188 11.58 -22.89 -20.52
C GLY A 188 12.84 -22.05 -20.45
N PRO A 189 13.34 -21.75 -19.23
CA PRO A 189 14.39 -20.77 -19.05
C PRO A 189 15.49 -21.00 -20.10
N GLU A 190 15.77 -19.97 -20.92
CA GLU A 190 16.74 -20.05 -22.05
C GLU A 190 18.11 -20.58 -21.58
N ILE A 191 18.35 -20.46 -20.27
CA ILE A 191 19.46 -21.03 -19.53
C ILE A 191 18.89 -22.10 -18.59
N GLU A 192 19.23 -23.37 -18.82
CA GLU A 192 18.93 -24.44 -17.86
C GLU A 192 19.47 -24.04 -16.48
N GLU A 193 18.63 -24.16 -15.47
CA GLU A 193 19.01 -23.74 -14.13
C GLU A 193 20.23 -24.54 -13.65
N PRO A 194 21.21 -23.86 -13.02
CA PRO A 194 22.35 -24.55 -12.46
C PRO A 194 21.86 -25.52 -11.40
N LYS A 195 22.19 -26.80 -11.58
CA LYS A 195 21.74 -27.84 -10.67
C LYS A 195 22.21 -27.54 -9.25
N THR A 196 21.27 -27.45 -8.33
CA THR A 196 21.58 -27.25 -6.92
C THR A 196 21.87 -28.59 -6.25
N PHE A 197 22.53 -28.59 -5.09
CA PHE A 197 22.79 -29.82 -4.34
C PHE A 197 21.50 -30.61 -4.04
N ALA A 198 20.36 -29.93 -3.87
CA ALA A 198 19.05 -30.52 -3.64
C ALA A 198 18.54 -31.40 -4.81
N ASP A 199 19.04 -31.17 -6.03
CA ASP A 199 18.66 -31.94 -7.21
C ASP A 199 19.21 -33.37 -7.16
N PHE A 200 20.38 -33.53 -6.53
CA PHE A 200 21.08 -34.80 -6.40
C PHE A 200 20.59 -35.63 -5.20
N ILE A 201 19.78 -35.03 -4.31
CA ILE A 201 19.14 -35.74 -3.20
C ILE A 201 17.98 -36.57 -3.76
N LYS A 202 17.90 -37.85 -3.39
CA LYS A 202 16.80 -38.69 -3.85
C LYS A 202 15.46 -38.17 -3.30
N PRO A 203 14.35 -38.27 -4.04
CA PRO A 203 13.05 -37.74 -3.63
C PRO A 203 12.62 -38.20 -2.23
N GLU A 204 12.96 -39.43 -1.85
CA GLU A 204 12.56 -40.02 -0.57
C GLU A 204 13.18 -39.32 0.64
N TYR A 205 14.33 -38.63 0.46
CA TYR A 205 15.07 -37.97 1.53
C TYR A 205 14.84 -36.47 1.60
N ARG A 206 14.09 -35.87 0.66
CA ARG A 206 13.94 -34.41 0.58
C ARG A 206 13.16 -33.81 1.75
N TYR A 207 12.22 -34.56 2.32
CA TYR A 207 11.28 -34.05 3.32
C TYR A 207 11.21 -34.90 4.59
N GLN A 208 12.21 -35.75 4.83
CA GLN A 208 12.37 -36.46 6.10
C GLN A 208 12.79 -35.52 7.24
#